data_AF-A0A4P8H1Q9-F1
#
_entry.id   AF-A0A4P8H1Q9-F1
#
_cell.length_a   1.000
_cell.length_b   1.000
_cell.length_c   1.000
_cell.angle_alpha   90.00
_cell.angle_beta   90.00
_cell.angle_gamma   90.00
#
_symmetry.space_group_name_H-M   'P 1'
#
loop_
_entity.id
_entity.type
_entity.pdbx_description
1 polymer ?
#
loop_
_entity_poly.entity_id
_entity_poly.type
_entity_poly.pdbx_seq_one_letter_code
_entity_poly.pdbx_strand_id
1 'polypeptide(L)'
;MSQEKLAYRLITGPDDRSFCERISAALAEGYVLHGSPAATFNGTTVIVAQAVILPAAIATADAAVATAVDELDFDADFPGDGFEGHA
;
A
#
# COMPACT_ATOMS: atom_id res chain seq x y z
N MET A 1 -20.15 -9.53 1.58
CA MET A 1 -19.25 -8.53 2.17
C MET A 1 -17.87 -8.74 1.55
N SER A 2 -17.64 -8.21 0.35
CA SER A 2 -16.32 -8.15 -0.27
C SER A 2 -15.49 -7.17 0.54
N GLN A 3 -14.77 -7.67 1.55
CA GLN A 3 -13.76 -6.89 2.26
C GLN A 3 -12.80 -6.34 1.20
N GLU A 4 -12.71 -5.01 1.10
CA GLU A 4 -11.70 -4.35 0.28
C GLU A 4 -10.34 -4.93 0.67
N LYS A 5 -9.69 -5.59 -0.28
CA LYS A 5 -8.40 -6.22 -0.05
C LYS A 5 -7.37 -5.11 0.12
N LEU A 6 -6.82 -4.99 1.33
CA LEU A 6 -5.76 -4.04 1.63
C LEU A 6 -4.56 -4.29 0.71
N ALA A 7 -4.02 -3.23 0.11
CA ALA A 7 -2.86 -3.31 -0.77
C ALA A 7 -1.57 -3.77 -0.06
N TYR A 8 -1.50 -3.58 1.26
CA TYR A 8 -0.38 -3.98 2.11
C TYR A 8 -0.89 -4.57 3.42
N ARG A 9 -0.31 -5.68 3.85
CA ARG A 9 -0.57 -6.28 5.17
C ARG A 9 0.74 -6.75 5.78
N LEU A 10 0.98 -6.35 7.02
CA LEU A 10 2.06 -6.90 7.84
C LEU A 10 1.50 -8.01 8.72
N ILE A 11 1.88 -9.26 8.44
CA ILE A 11 1.45 -10.41 9.24
C ILE A 11 2.53 -10.67 10.27
N THR A 12 2.15 -10.68 11.54
CA THR A 12 3.05 -10.97 12.66
C THR A 12 2.53 -12.14 13.50
N GLY A 13 3.44 -12.87 14.14
CA GLY A 13 3.09 -13.95 15.06
C GLY A 13 4.29 -14.81 15.44
N PRO A 14 4.10 -15.82 16.29
CA PRO A 14 5.13 -16.81 16.58
C PRO A 14 5.51 -17.59 15.31
N ASP A 15 6.74 -18.10 15.27
CA ASP A 15 7.22 -19.02 14.24
C ASP A 15 6.55 -20.39 14.39
N ASP A 16 5.29 -20.50 13.96
CA ASP A 16 4.47 -21.69 14.08
C ASP A 16 3.70 -22.02 12.78
N ARG A 17 3.05 -23.19 12.77
CA ARG A 17 2.22 -23.62 11.64
C ARG A 17 1.11 -22.60 11.32
N SER A 18 0.53 -21.99 12.35
CA SER A 18 -0.53 -20.99 12.21
C SER A 18 -0.06 -19.76 11.42
N PHE A 19 1.20 -19.34 11.61
CA PHE A 19 1.83 -18.29 10.81
C PHE A 19 1.99 -18.72 9.34
N CYS A 20 2.54 -19.92 9.09
CA CYS A 20 2.69 -20.46 7.75
C CYS A 20 1.34 -20.57 7.00
N GLU A 21 0.26 -20.96 7.69
CA GLU A 21 -1.09 -21.04 7.13
C GLU A 21 -1.63 -19.65 6.75
N ARG A 22 -1.44 -18.64 7.60
CA ARG A 22 -1.85 -17.25 7.29
C ARG A 22 -1.12 -16.67 6.09
N ILE A 23 0.19 -16.93 5.97
CA ILE A 23 0.98 -16.50 4.82
C ILE A 23 0.51 -17.23 3.56
N SER A 24 0.33 -18.54 3.63
CA SER A 24 -0.15 -19.36 2.50
C SER A 24 -1.53 -18.92 2.02
N ALA A 25 -2.44 -18.58 2.94
CA ALA A 25 -3.76 -18.03 2.60
C ALA A 25 -3.64 -16.68 1.89
N ALA A 26 -2.78 -15.77 2.38
CA ALA A 26 -2.54 -14.50 1.69
C ALA A 26 -1.97 -14.71 0.28
N LEU A 27 -1.04 -15.64 0.10
CA LEU A 27 -0.51 -15.99 -1.22
C LEU A 27 -1.60 -16.55 -2.15
N ALA A 28 -2.49 -17.40 -1.65
CA ALA A 28 -3.64 -17.92 -2.41
C ALA A 28 -4.65 -16.84 -2.79
N GLU A 29 -4.76 -15.76 -1.99
CA GLU A 29 -5.60 -14.61 -2.29
C GLU A 29 -5.01 -13.66 -3.36
N GLY A 30 -3.77 -13.91 -3.81
CA GLY A 30 -3.05 -13.15 -4.82
C GLY A 30 -2.04 -12.14 -4.27
N TYR A 31 -1.77 -12.16 -2.96
CA TYR A 31 -0.70 -11.34 -2.39
C TYR A 31 0.68 -11.92 -2.76
N VAL A 32 1.70 -11.07 -2.73
CA VAL A 32 3.11 -11.43 -2.93
C VAL A 32 3.92 -10.98 -1.72
N LEU A 33 4.99 -11.72 -1.43
CA LEU A 33 5.90 -11.38 -0.33
C LEU A 33 6.69 -10.12 -0.68
N HIS A 34 6.74 -9.16 0.25
CA HIS A 34 7.52 -7.94 0.10
C HIS A 34 8.77 -8.00 0.98
N GLY A 35 9.92 -8.24 0.34
CA GLY A 35 11.22 -8.33 1.02
C GLY A 35 11.38 -9.56 1.90
N SER A 36 12.43 -9.54 2.72
CA SER A 36 12.76 -10.64 3.64
C SER A 36 11.93 -10.60 4.92
N PRO A 37 11.58 -11.76 5.51
CA PRO A 37 10.94 -11.82 6.81
C PRO A 37 11.84 -11.22 7.90
N ALA A 38 11.25 -10.52 8.85
CA ALA A 38 11.91 -10.11 10.08
C ALA A 38 11.58 -11.10 11.19
N ALA A 39 12.59 -11.57 11.93
CA ALA A 39 12.41 -12.46 13.07
C ALA A 39 13.08 -11.85 14.31
N THR A 40 12.43 -11.93 15.47
CA THR A 40 12.96 -11.45 16.75
C THR A 40 12.56 -12.40 17.86
N PHE A 41 13.51 -12.74 18.73
CA PHE A 41 13.25 -13.57 19.90
C PHE A 41 12.76 -12.70 21.07
N ASN A 42 11.58 -12.99 21.61
CA ASN A 42 10.98 -12.20 22.71
C ASN A 42 11.34 -12.71 24.12
N GLY A 43 12.31 -13.60 24.24
CA GLY A 43 12.67 -14.25 25.51
C GLY A 43 11.96 -15.58 25.76
N THR A 44 10.91 -15.91 25.00
CA THR A 44 10.18 -17.19 25.11
C THR A 44 10.03 -17.88 23.76
N THR A 45 9.71 -17.14 22.71
CA THR A 45 9.48 -17.67 21.36
C THR A 45 10.03 -16.71 20.31
N VAL A 46 10.31 -17.24 19.11
CA VAL A 46 10.66 -16.42 17.95
C VAL A 46 9.37 -15.84 17.40
N ILE A 47 9.30 -14.52 17.31
CA ILE A 47 8.24 -13.78 16.65
C ILE A 47 8.73 -13.40 15.25
N VAL A 48 7.97 -13.79 14.24
CA VAL A 48 8.21 -13.48 12.84
C VAL A 48 7.21 -12.43 12.36
N ALA A 49 7.68 -11.59 11.47
CA ALA A 49 6.93 -10.58 10.76
C ALA A 49 7.24 -10.68 9.27
N GLN A 50 6.20 -10.83 8.46
CA GLN A 50 6.31 -10.88 7.01
C GLN A 50 5.31 -9.88 6.41
N ALA A 51 5.85 -8.98 5.57
CA ALA A 51 5.03 -8.09 4.77
C ALA A 51 4.53 -8.80 3.51
N VAL A 52 3.26 -8.64 3.21
CA VAL A 52 2.63 -9.09 1.97
C VAL A 52 1.91 -7.93 1.30
N ILE A 53 2.06 -7.81 -0.01
CA ILE A 53 1.44 -6.77 -0.83
C ILE A 53 0.51 -7.40 -1.85
N LEU A 54 -0.55 -6.69 -2.22
CA LEU A 54 -1.42 -7.08 -3.32
C LEU A 54 -1.15 -6.14 -4.51
N PRO A 55 -0.42 -6.60 -5.54
CA PRO A 55 0.00 -5.74 -6.65
C PRO A 55 -1.17 -5.06 -7.36
N ALA A 56 -2.30 -5.77 -7.50
CA ALA A 56 -3.51 -5.24 -8.13
C ALA A 56 -4.05 -4.00 -7.40
N ALA A 57 -4.00 -3.98 -6.07
CA ALA A 57 -4.50 -2.85 -5.28
C ALA A 57 -3.48 -1.69 -5.23
N ILE A 58 -2.18 -1.96 -5.30
CA ILE A 58 -1.15 -0.92 -5.43
C ILE A 58 -1.29 -0.18 -6.77
N ALA A 59 -1.49 -0.91 -7.87
CA ALA A 59 -1.71 -0.28 -9.18
C ALA A 59 -2.96 0.60 -9.21
N THR A 60 -4.03 0.21 -8.52
CA THR A 60 -5.23 1.04 -8.37
C THR A 60 -4.96 2.30 -7.55
N ALA A 61 -4.17 2.21 -6.47
CA ALA A 61 -3.80 3.36 -5.66
C ALA A 61 -2.94 4.36 -6.45
N ASP A 62 -1.94 3.90 -7.21
CA ASP A 62 -1.12 4.77 -8.06
C ASP A 62 -1.96 5.48 -9.14
N ALA A 63 -2.90 4.75 -9.77
CA ALA A 63 -3.81 5.35 -10.74
C ALA A 63 -4.72 6.43 -10.11
N ALA A 64 -5.26 6.16 -8.92
CA ALA A 64 -6.08 7.13 -8.20
C ALA A 64 -5.29 8.39 -7.80
N VAL A 65 -4.02 8.23 -7.39
CA VAL A 65 -3.12 9.35 -7.08
C VAL A 65 -2.81 10.17 -8.34
N ALA A 66 -2.54 9.52 -9.47
CA ALA A 66 -2.29 10.22 -10.73
C ALA A 66 -3.50 11.06 -11.17
N THR A 67 -4.72 10.52 -11.06
CA THR A 67 -5.96 11.27 -11.35
C THR A 67 -6.12 12.47 -10.40
N ALA A 68 -5.87 12.30 -9.11
CA ALA A 68 -5.99 13.40 -8.15
C ALA A 68 -4.97 14.52 -8.39
N VAL A 69 -3.75 14.19 -8.86
CA VAL A 69 -2.75 15.21 -9.24
C VAL A 69 -3.18 15.99 -10.48
N ASP A 70 -3.72 15.30 -11.49
CA ASP A 70 -4.23 15.94 -12.72
C ASP A 70 -5.39 16.92 -12.44
N GLU A 71 -6.28 16.58 -11.49
CA GLU A 71 -7.37 17.47 -11.07
C GLU A 71 -6.87 18.74 -10.36
N LEU A 72 -5.75 18.65 -9.62
CA LEU A 72 -5.19 19.80 -8.90
C LEU A 72 -4.41 20.77 -9.82
N ASP A 73 -3.85 20.29 -10.93
CA ASP A 73 -3.15 21.13 -11.91
C ASP A 73 -4.14 21.97 -12.78
N PHE A 74 -5.43 21.62 -12.81
CA PHE A 74 -6.43 22.32 -13.62
C PHE A 74 -6.96 23.63 -12.97
N ASP A 75 -6.83 23.80 -11.64
CA ASP A 75 -7.21 25.03 -10.92
C ASP A 75 -6.12 26.13 -10.99
N ALA A 76 -4.99 25.87 -11.66
CA ALA A 76 -3.89 26.84 -11.81
C ALA A 76 -4.03 27.75 -13.05
N ASP A 77 -5.04 27.56 -13.92
CA ASP A 77 -5.34 28.52 -14.99
C ASP A 77 -6.20 29.66 -14.44
N PHE A 78 -5.54 30.62 -13.76
CA PHE A 78 -6.16 31.92 -13.48
C PHE A 78 -6.43 32.63 -14.81
N PRO A 79 -7.70 32.90 -15.18
CA PRO A 79 -7.98 33.68 -16.38
C PRO A 79 -7.56 35.13 -16.14
N GLY A 80 -6.54 35.55 -16.88
CA GLY A 80 -6.11 36.90 -17.23
C GLY A 80 -6.53 38.09 -16.37
N ASP A 81 -5.52 38.79 -15.83
CA ASP A 81 -5.56 40.25 -15.74
C ASP A 81 -4.32 40.84 -16.41
N GLY A 82 -4.53 41.39 -17.60
CA GLY A 82 -3.55 42.21 -18.29
C GLY A 82 -3.28 43.48 -17.50
N PHE A 83 -2.05 43.67 -17.05
CA PHE A 83 -1.61 44.96 -16.52
C PHE A 83 -1.30 45.89 -17.69
N GLU A 84 -2.32 46.62 -18.16
CA GLU A 84 -2.15 47.79 -19.03
C GLU A 84 -1.66 48.96 -18.16
N GLY A 85 -0.34 49.13 -18.11
CA GLY A 85 0.30 50.25 -17.41
C GLY A 85 0.20 51.54 -18.22
N HIS A 86 -0.65 52.46 -17.77
CA HIS A 86 -0.67 53.84 -18.23
C HIS A 86 0.34 54.66 -17.41
N ALA A 87 1.43 55.10 -18.06
CA ALA A 87 2.25 56.24 -17.65
C ALA A 87 2.94 56.83 -18.89
#